data_AF-A0A7D9LUC2-F1
#
_entry.id   AF-A0A7D9LUC2-F1
#
_cell.length_a   1.000
_cell.length_b   1.000
_cell.length_c   1.000
_cell.angle_alpha   90.00
_cell.angle_beta   90.00
_cell.angle_gamma   90.00
#
_symmetry.space_group_name_H-M   'P 1'
#
loop_
_entity.id
_entity.type
_entity.pdbx_description
1 polymer ?
#
loop_
_entity_poly.entity_id
_entity_poly.type
_entity_poly.pdbx_seq_one_letter_code
_entity_poly.pdbx_strand_id
1 'polypeptide(L)'
;MNDQPNASLGHAKQEFVSLLSRLSPGESKDFFDWIIEQHSSLRNDETSHDVQGCQLSNAFQQCVNAEESLQSIIEDLRGRLPLSGICGSEMMFKPEIGQNSDCNPATTVVIDSFLYDEDDIDMLCDGNQFSRNYCRDCGSHNTAPL
;
A
#
# COMPACT_ATOMS: atom_id res chain seq x y z
N MET A 1 -5.25 23.82 -45.76
CA MET A 1 -5.96 22.53 -45.68
C MET A 1 -4.93 21.49 -45.28
N ASN A 2 -4.76 21.27 -43.97
CA ASN A 2 -4.00 20.12 -43.47
C ASN A 2 -5.03 19.17 -42.88
N ASP A 3 -5.58 18.30 -43.73
CA ASP A 3 -6.25 17.08 -43.29
C ASP A 3 -5.17 16.21 -42.67
N GLN A 4 -5.00 16.26 -41.35
CA GLN A 4 -4.29 15.19 -40.65
C GLN A 4 -5.18 13.94 -40.75
N PRO A 5 -4.71 12.86 -41.39
CA PRO A 5 -5.48 11.63 -41.42
C PRO A 5 -5.61 11.15 -39.97
N ASN A 6 -6.84 10.91 -39.54
CA ASN A 6 -7.14 10.37 -38.23
C ASN A 6 -6.35 9.06 -38.10
N ALA A 7 -5.29 9.06 -37.29
CA ALA A 7 -4.38 7.92 -37.21
C ALA A 7 -5.17 6.71 -36.69
N SER A 8 -5.12 5.59 -37.42
CA SER A 8 -5.67 4.33 -36.92
C SER A 8 -5.03 3.99 -35.58
N LEU A 9 -5.81 3.45 -34.64
CA LEU A 9 -5.34 3.05 -33.31
C LEU A 9 -4.09 2.17 -33.38
N GLY A 10 -3.99 1.30 -34.41
CA GLY A 10 -2.82 0.44 -34.61
C GLY A 10 -1.57 1.22 -35.01
N HIS A 11 -1.72 2.25 -35.85
CA HIS A 11 -0.62 3.10 -36.28
C HIS A 11 -0.12 3.98 -35.14
N ALA A 12 -1.03 4.61 -34.40
CA ALA A 12 -0.70 5.42 -33.22
C ALA A 12 0.06 4.61 -32.16
N LYS A 13 -0.34 3.35 -31.91
CA LYS A 13 0.38 2.45 -30.99
C LYS A 13 1.80 2.14 -31.46
N GLN A 14 2.00 1.91 -32.74
CA GLN A 14 3.34 1.65 -33.30
C GLN A 14 4.26 2.87 -33.21
N GLU A 15 3.73 4.05 -33.50
CA GLU A 15 4.51 5.29 -33.34
C GLU A 15 4.86 5.56 -31.88
N PHE A 16 3.94 5.30 -30.95
CA PHE A 16 4.19 5.43 -29.52
C PHE A 16 5.33 4.50 -29.05
N VAL A 17 5.31 3.23 -29.47
CA VAL A 17 6.38 2.27 -29.14
C VAL A 17 7.71 2.65 -29.80
N SER A 18 7.68 3.16 -31.03
CA SER A 18 8.86 3.70 -31.72
C SER A 18 9.45 4.92 -31.00
N LEU A 19 8.59 5.74 -30.39
CA LEU A 19 9.01 6.89 -29.59
C LEU A 19 9.62 6.44 -28.26
N LEU A 20 9.01 5.48 -27.57
CA LEU A 20 9.54 4.91 -26.33
C LEU A 20 10.90 4.23 -26.53
N SER A 21 11.11 3.52 -27.64
CA SER A 21 12.39 2.85 -27.91
C SER A 21 13.54 3.83 -28.19
N ARG A 22 13.23 5.09 -28.50
CA ARG A 22 14.20 6.17 -28.69
C ARG A 22 14.54 6.91 -27.40
N LEU A 23 13.75 6.74 -26.34
CA LEU A 23 14.01 7.34 -25.04
C LEU A 23 15.00 6.50 -24.25
N SER A 24 15.81 7.17 -23.44
CA SER A 24 16.67 6.47 -22.51
C SER A 24 15.84 5.81 -21.39
N PRO A 25 16.32 4.71 -20.77
CA PRO A 25 15.60 4.05 -19.68
C PRO A 25 15.32 4.95 -18.47
N GLY A 26 16.16 5.97 -18.24
CA GLY A 26 15.96 6.95 -17.17
C GLY A 26 14.86 7.98 -17.47
N GLU A 27 14.80 8.47 -18.71
CA GLU A 27 13.81 9.48 -19.13
C GLU A 27 12.44 8.90 -19.44
N SER A 28 12.37 7.57 -19.62
CA SER A 28 11.11 6.86 -19.84
C SER A 28 10.13 7.07 -18.69
N LYS A 29 10.61 7.08 -17.44
CA LYS A 29 9.77 7.28 -16.25
C LYS A 29 9.15 8.68 -16.25
N ASP A 30 9.97 9.72 -16.39
CA ASP A 30 9.51 11.11 -16.42
C ASP A 30 8.53 11.36 -17.59
N PHE A 31 8.75 10.67 -18.72
CA PHE A 31 7.83 10.73 -19.86
C PHE A 31 6.47 10.08 -19.56
N PHE A 32 6.44 8.95 -18.86
CA PHE A 32 5.18 8.34 -18.42
C PHE A 32 4.45 9.20 -17.38
N ASP A 33 5.19 9.76 -16.42
CA ASP A 33 4.64 10.66 -15.41
C ASP A 33 4.00 11.90 -16.07
N TRP A 34 4.67 12.49 -17.07
CA TRP A 34 4.12 13.58 -17.88
C TRP A 34 2.86 13.17 -18.66
N ILE A 35 2.83 11.99 -19.30
CA ILE A 35 1.64 11.50 -20.03
C ILE A 35 0.44 11.39 -19.08
N ILE A 36 0.65 10.84 -17.88
CA ILE A 36 -0.40 10.67 -16.88
C ILE A 36 -0.92 12.05 -16.43
N GLU A 37 -0.02 13.01 -16.19
CA GLU A 37 -0.37 14.38 -15.81
C GLU A 37 -1.19 15.09 -16.90
N GLN A 38 -0.77 15.01 -18.17
CA GLN A 38 -1.51 15.60 -19.29
C GLN A 38 -2.90 14.97 -19.48
N HIS A 39 -3.00 13.64 -19.34
CA HIS A 39 -4.29 12.96 -19.45
C HIS A 39 -5.22 13.22 -18.27
N SER A 40 -4.67 13.42 -17.07
CA SER A 40 -5.46 13.82 -15.89
C SER A 40 -6.04 15.23 -16.06
N SER A 41 -5.27 16.16 -16.62
CA SER A 41 -5.70 17.55 -16.88
C SER A 41 -6.82 17.63 -17.92
N LEU A 42 -6.82 16.75 -18.93
CA LEU A 42 -7.85 16.72 -19.98
C LEU A 42 -9.19 16.11 -19.52
N ARG A 43 -9.23 15.34 -18.43
CA ARG A 43 -10.46 14.68 -17.94
C ARG A 43 -11.27 15.51 -16.95
N ASN A 44 -10.74 16.62 -16.46
CA ASN A 44 -11.44 17.43 -15.46
C ASN A 44 -12.56 18.32 -16.03
N ASP A 45 -12.79 18.33 -17.35
CA ASP A 45 -13.76 19.24 -18.00
C ASP A 45 -14.97 18.55 -18.64
N GLU A 46 -15.00 17.22 -18.76
CA GLU A 46 -16.11 16.53 -19.45
C GLU A 46 -16.81 15.54 -18.50
N THR A 47 -18.05 15.92 -18.20
CA THR A 47 -19.11 15.22 -17.48
C THR A 47 -19.23 13.72 -17.74
N SER A 48 -19.67 13.02 -16.69
CA SER A 48 -20.37 11.73 -16.69
C SER A 48 -20.92 11.23 -18.04
N HIS A 49 -20.40 10.09 -18.51
CA HIS A 49 -21.09 8.93 -19.09
C HIS A 49 -20.20 8.22 -20.12
N ASP A 50 -20.01 6.91 -19.91
CA ASP A 50 -19.65 5.89 -20.88
C ASP A 50 -18.56 6.19 -21.92
N VAL A 51 -17.29 5.87 -21.62
CA VAL A 51 -16.39 5.35 -22.66
C VAL A 51 -15.45 4.29 -22.09
N GLN A 52 -15.68 3.06 -22.56
CA GLN A 52 -14.83 1.87 -22.51
C GLN A 52 -13.48 2.11 -23.23
N GLY A 53 -12.65 3.04 -22.72
CA GLY A 53 -11.36 3.40 -23.30
C GLY A 53 -10.28 3.45 -22.22
N CYS A 54 -9.29 2.55 -22.34
CA CYS A 54 -8.13 2.42 -21.46
C CYS A 54 -8.41 1.81 -20.08
N GLN A 55 -8.93 0.57 -20.03
CA GLN A 55 -9.07 -0.20 -18.78
C GLN A 55 -7.79 -0.24 -17.92
N LEU A 56 -6.60 -0.19 -18.53
CA LEU A 56 -5.33 -0.18 -17.79
C LEU A 56 -5.08 1.14 -17.05
N SER A 57 -5.41 2.29 -17.64
CA SER A 57 -5.26 3.61 -16.99
C SER A 57 -6.29 3.80 -15.88
N ASN A 58 -7.54 3.38 -16.12
CA ASN A 58 -8.59 3.44 -15.11
C ASN A 58 -8.37 2.43 -13.98
N ALA A 59 -7.95 1.19 -14.28
CA ALA A 59 -7.66 0.21 -13.24
C ALA A 59 -6.43 0.60 -12.42
N PHE A 60 -5.35 1.09 -13.05
CA PHE A 60 -4.18 1.57 -12.32
C PHE A 60 -4.53 2.78 -11.44
N GLN A 61 -5.26 3.76 -11.97
CA GLN A 61 -5.73 4.91 -11.18
C GLN A 61 -6.68 4.48 -10.06
N GLN A 62 -7.57 3.51 -10.31
CA GLN A 62 -8.44 2.96 -9.27
C GLN A 62 -7.65 2.24 -8.19
N CYS A 63 -6.61 1.48 -8.53
CA CYS A 63 -5.73 0.84 -7.56
C CYS A 63 -5.00 1.88 -6.70
N VAL A 64 -4.42 2.92 -7.32
CA VAL A 64 -3.74 4.00 -6.58
C VAL A 64 -4.72 4.72 -5.66
N ASN A 65 -5.90 5.09 -6.16
CA ASN A 65 -6.92 5.76 -5.34
C ASN A 65 -7.40 4.85 -4.20
N ALA A 66 -7.51 3.54 -4.44
CA ALA A 66 -7.89 2.57 -3.42
C ALA A 66 -6.79 2.42 -2.35
N GLU A 67 -5.52 2.41 -2.76
CA GLU A 67 -4.37 2.36 -1.86
C GLU A 67 -4.30 3.63 -0.98
N GLU A 68 -4.44 4.82 -1.57
CA GLU A 68 -4.54 6.08 -0.82
C GLU A 68 -5.72 6.08 0.17
N SER A 69 -6.86 5.54 -0.25
CA SER A 69 -8.05 5.42 0.60
C SER A 69 -7.80 4.46 1.77
N LEU A 70 -7.17 3.31 1.52
CA LEU A 70 -6.82 2.36 2.57
C LEU A 70 -5.81 2.95 3.54
N GLN A 71 -4.81 3.68 3.05
CA GLN A 71 -3.84 4.35 3.89
C GLN A 71 -4.51 5.39 4.81
N SER A 72 -5.44 6.18 4.27
CA SER A 72 -6.22 7.13 5.08
C SER A 72 -7.07 6.42 6.15
N ILE A 73 -7.65 5.27 5.84
CA ILE A 73 -8.40 4.45 6.80
C ILE A 73 -7.46 3.93 7.89
N ILE A 74 -6.29 3.41 7.52
CA ILE A 74 -5.28 2.90 8.47
C ILE A 74 -4.88 4.00 9.45
N GLU A 75 -4.55 5.20 8.96
CA GLU A 75 -4.17 6.34 9.80
C GLU A 75 -5.26 6.75 10.78
N ASP A 76 -6.52 6.82 10.32
CA ASP A 76 -7.66 7.14 11.20
C ASP A 76 -7.89 6.06 12.27
N LEU A 77 -7.74 4.77 11.89
CA LEU A 77 -7.90 3.65 12.82
C LEU A 77 -6.76 3.60 13.85
N ARG A 78 -5.51 3.83 13.46
CA ARG A 78 -4.35 3.89 14.37
C ARG A 78 -4.54 4.93 15.48
N GLY A 79 -5.23 6.05 15.20
CA GLY A 79 -5.53 7.07 16.20
C GLY A 79 -6.67 6.72 17.17
N ARG A 80 -7.49 5.72 16.86
CA ARG A 80 -8.72 5.38 17.60
C ARG A 80 -8.66 4.03 18.30
N LEU A 81 -7.87 3.10 17.77
CA LEU A 81 -7.74 1.75 18.28
C LEU A 81 -6.48 1.60 19.14
N PRO A 82 -6.51 0.72 20.15
CA PRO A 82 -5.29 0.32 20.83
C PRO A 82 -4.34 -0.36 19.84
N LEU A 83 -3.04 -0.33 20.14
CA LEU A 83 -1.99 -0.97 19.31
C LEU A 83 -2.29 -2.44 18.98
N SER A 84 -2.97 -3.15 19.88
CA SER A 84 -3.36 -4.55 19.66
C SER A 84 -4.53 -4.75 18.69
N GLY A 85 -5.27 -3.69 18.36
CA GLY A 85 -6.52 -3.75 17.59
C GLY A 85 -7.70 -4.37 18.36
N ILE A 86 -7.47 -4.88 19.58
CA ILE A 86 -8.46 -5.62 20.36
C ILE A 86 -9.23 -4.66 21.28
N CYS A 87 -10.56 -4.76 21.26
CA CYS A 87 -11.39 -3.99 22.18
C CYS A 87 -11.28 -4.53 23.63
N GLY A 88 -11.29 -3.66 24.63
CA GLY A 88 -11.18 -4.10 26.04
C GLY A 88 -12.32 -5.00 26.53
N SER A 89 -13.47 -5.01 25.84
CA SER A 89 -14.59 -5.92 26.11
C SER A 89 -14.57 -7.20 25.28
N GLU A 90 -13.61 -7.34 24.36
CA GLU A 90 -13.48 -8.49 23.48
C GLU A 90 -12.83 -9.65 24.22
N MET A 91 -13.38 -10.85 24.04
CA MET A 91 -12.87 -12.05 24.68
C MET A 91 -12.03 -12.86 23.69
N MET A 92 -10.72 -12.81 23.85
CA MET A 92 -9.79 -13.51 22.96
C MET A 92 -9.55 -14.94 23.43
N PHE A 93 -9.63 -15.92 22.53
CA PHE A 93 -9.32 -17.31 22.82
C PHE A 93 -8.06 -17.73 22.06
N LYS A 94 -7.04 -18.20 22.77
CA LYS A 94 -5.80 -18.69 22.17
C LYS A 94 -5.95 -20.18 21.83
N PRO A 95 -5.43 -20.64 20.68
CA PRO A 95 -5.40 -22.07 20.38
C PRO A 95 -4.61 -22.83 21.44
N GLU A 96 -5.14 -23.94 21.96
CA GLU A 96 -4.37 -24.83 22.86
C GLU A 96 -3.46 -25.79 22.10
N ILE A 97 -3.71 -25.98 20.80
CA ILE A 97 -3.01 -26.94 19.94
C ILE A 97 -2.74 -26.30 18.58
N GLY A 98 -1.53 -26.49 18.06
CA GLY A 98 -1.15 -26.07 16.71
C GLY A 98 -0.42 -24.72 16.70
N GLN A 99 -0.60 -23.98 15.61
CA GLN A 99 0.06 -22.69 15.42
C GLN A 99 -0.38 -21.69 16.49
N ASN A 100 0.58 -20.99 17.10
CA ASN A 100 0.39 -20.01 18.17
C ASN A 100 -0.08 -20.58 19.52
N SER A 101 -0.01 -21.90 19.73
CA SER A 101 -0.36 -22.53 21.01
C SER A 101 0.66 -22.30 22.14
N ASP A 102 1.87 -21.89 21.78
CA ASP A 102 2.97 -21.51 22.66
C ASP A 102 2.98 -20.01 23.01
N CYS A 103 2.10 -19.20 22.42
CA CYS A 103 2.05 -17.76 22.64
C CYS A 103 1.53 -17.39 24.04
N ASN A 104 2.43 -17.03 24.95
CA ASN A 104 2.08 -16.57 26.30
C ASN A 104 1.67 -15.07 26.30
N PRO A 105 0.49 -14.69 26.83
CA PRO A 105 0.07 -13.28 26.93
C PRO A 105 1.07 -12.36 27.66
N ALA A 106 1.91 -12.91 28.54
CA ALA A 106 2.92 -12.14 29.27
C ALA A 106 4.13 -11.75 28.41
N THR A 107 4.37 -12.45 27.29
CA THR A 107 5.56 -12.24 26.44
C THR A 107 5.21 -12.08 24.96
N THR A 108 3.95 -12.24 24.58
CA THR A 108 3.46 -12.10 23.21
C THR A 108 2.49 -10.94 23.14
N VAL A 109 2.81 -9.97 22.29
CA VAL A 109 1.89 -8.89 21.95
C VAL A 109 1.14 -9.26 20.67
N VAL A 110 -0.16 -8.98 20.65
CA VAL A 110 -0.97 -9.09 19.44
C VAL A 110 -0.87 -7.76 18.69
N ILE A 111 -0.64 -7.82 17.39
CA ILE A 111 -0.57 -6.66 16.50
C ILE A 111 -1.53 -6.92 15.35
N ASP A 112 -2.31 -5.91 14.98
CA ASP A 112 -3.21 -5.98 13.85
C ASP A 112 -2.44 -5.78 12.53
N SER A 113 -2.40 -6.83 11.71
CA SER A 113 -1.64 -6.84 10.45
C SER A 113 -2.24 -5.97 9.34
N PHE A 114 -3.51 -5.56 9.48
CA PHE A 114 -4.09 -4.56 8.58
C PHE A 114 -3.59 -3.16 8.93
N LEU A 115 -3.37 -2.90 10.23
CA LEU A 115 -2.92 -1.60 10.70
C LEU A 115 -1.41 -1.44 10.71
N TYR A 116 -0.63 -2.50 10.88
CA TYR A 116 0.83 -2.42 10.98
C TYR A 116 1.46 -3.53 10.14
N ASP A 117 2.36 -3.15 9.25
CA ASP A 117 3.19 -4.08 8.51
C ASP A 117 4.49 -4.42 9.28
N GLU A 118 5.36 -5.22 8.68
CA GLU A 118 6.62 -5.65 9.30
C GLU A 118 7.59 -4.47 9.51
N ASP A 119 7.61 -3.50 8.59
CA ASP A 119 8.48 -2.32 8.68
C ASP A 119 7.99 -1.39 9.81
N ASP A 120 6.67 -1.24 9.97
CA ASP A 120 6.05 -0.55 11.09
C ASP A 120 6.41 -1.19 12.44
N ILE A 121 6.39 -2.52 12.51
CA ILE A 121 6.78 -3.25 13.73
C ILE A 121 8.23 -2.97 14.10
N ASP A 122 9.12 -2.87 13.11
CA ASP A 122 10.53 -2.59 13.33
C ASP A 122 10.76 -1.17 13.83
N MET A 123 10.06 -0.19 13.26
CA MET A 123 10.04 1.17 13.80
C MET A 123 9.51 1.24 15.23
N LEU A 124 8.48 0.45 15.56
CA LEU A 124 7.95 0.38 16.92
C LEU A 124 8.92 -0.30 17.90
N CYS A 125 9.71 -1.28 17.44
CA CYS A 125 10.80 -1.87 18.22
C CYS A 125 11.90 -0.83 18.51
N ASP A 126 12.34 -0.10 17.49
CA ASP A 126 13.37 0.94 17.63
C ASP A 126 12.90 2.09 18.54
N GLY A 127 11.61 2.39 18.51
CA GLY A 127 10.95 3.36 19.39
C GLY A 127 10.79 2.90 20.85
N ASN A 128 11.32 1.73 21.24
CA ASN A 128 11.10 1.09 22.56
C ASN A 128 9.63 0.81 22.91
N GLN A 129 8.72 0.79 21.92
CA GLN A 129 7.34 0.36 22.14
C GLN A 129 7.22 -1.17 22.12
N PHE A 130 8.09 -1.83 21.37
CA PHE A 130 8.29 -3.28 21.40
C PHE A 130 9.73 -3.64 21.72
N SER A 131 9.91 -4.87 22.20
CA SER A 131 11.22 -5.49 22.34
C SER A 131 11.16 -6.86 21.72
N ARG A 132 12.03 -7.11 20.72
CA ARG A 132 12.28 -8.47 20.21
C ARG A 132 13.01 -9.36 21.22
N ASN A 133 13.25 -8.88 22.43
CA ASN A 133 13.83 -9.64 23.51
C ASN A 133 12.81 -9.84 24.63
N TYR A 134 12.73 -11.05 25.18
CA TYR A 134 11.97 -11.34 26.39
C TYR A 134 12.91 -11.47 27.59
N CYS A 135 12.40 -11.12 28.77
CA CYS A 135 13.15 -11.25 30.01
C CYS A 135 13.15 -12.71 30.46
N ARG A 136 14.33 -13.25 30.81
CA ARG A 136 14.44 -14.61 31.36
C ARG A 136 13.95 -14.71 32.81
N ASP A 137 14.04 -13.63 33.56
CA ASP A 137 13.66 -13.53 34.97
C ASP A 137 12.83 -12.26 35.17
N CYS A 138 11.50 -12.34 35.29
CA CYS A 138 10.60 -11.17 35.19
C CYS A 138 11.14 -9.87 35.83
N GLY A 139 11.40 -8.84 35.02
CA GLY A 139 11.93 -7.54 35.45
C GLY A 139 13.47 -7.41 35.49
N SER A 140 14.20 -8.44 35.07
CA SER A 140 15.68 -8.45 34.96
C SER A 140 16.18 -7.85 33.64
N HIS A 141 17.41 -7.33 33.65
CA HIS A 141 18.15 -7.00 32.41
C HIS A 141 18.72 -8.24 31.70
N ASN A 142 18.51 -9.44 32.26
CA ASN A 142 18.81 -10.71 31.62
C ASN A 142 17.77 -11.03 30.54
N THR A 143 17.92 -10.41 29.38
CA THR A 143 17.02 -10.58 28.24
C THR A 143 17.60 -11.54 27.20
N ALA A 144 16.75 -12.32 26.55
CA ALA A 144 17.09 -13.15 25.41
C ALA A 144 16.26 -12.74 24.20
N PRO A 145 16.79 -12.84 22.97
CA PRO A 145 15.98 -12.65 21.78
C PRO A 145 14.84 -13.66 21.76
N LEU A 146 13.65 -13.20 21.34
CA LEU A 146 12.50 -14.04 21.00
C LEU A 146 12.86 -14.99 19.86
#